data_AF-A0A2M6W012-F1
#
_entry.id   AF-A0A2M6W012-F1
#
_cell.length_a   1.000
_cell.length_b   1.000
_cell.length_c   1.000
_cell.angle_alpha   90.00
_cell.angle_beta   90.00
_cell.angle_gamma   90.00
#
_symmetry.space_group_name_H-M   'P 1'
#
loop_
_entity.id
_entity.type
_entity.pdbx_description
1 polymer ?
#
loop_
_entity_poly.entity_id
_entity_poly.type
_entity_poly.pdbx_seq_one_letter_code
_entity_poly.pdbx_strand_id
1 'polypeptide(L)'
;DIHTPTTKPIVTILGVGSVTYRPSDKITVSLSTNSVYPIVRADYFFNGVFIGSSTNAPFSFSFAPQNTTSLESEYNTIKVNVYDSVQNQSSSEALVTIINGGQ
;
A
#
# COMPACT_ATOMS: atom_id res chain seq x y z
N ASP A 1 -8.98 16.48 23.96
CA ASP A 1 -8.23 16.45 22.69
C ASP A 1 -7.93 15.00 22.37
N ILE A 2 -8.38 14.51 21.21
CA ILE A 2 -8.37 13.08 20.85
C ILE A 2 -7.34 12.73 19.76
N HIS A 3 -6.59 13.73 19.28
CA HIS A 3 -5.54 13.55 18.27
C HIS A 3 -4.14 13.55 18.91
N THR A 4 -3.90 12.57 19.79
CA THR A 4 -2.55 12.32 20.32
C THR A 4 -1.79 11.34 19.41
N PRO A 5 -0.44 11.36 19.37
CA PRO A 5 0.34 10.40 18.57
C PRO A 5 0.00 8.92 18.86
N THR A 6 -0.54 8.65 20.05
CA THR A 6 -0.95 7.33 20.54
C THR A 6 -2.29 6.83 19.99
N THR A 7 -3.13 7.69 19.40
CA THR A 7 -4.42 7.29 18.80
C THR A 7 -4.31 7.05 17.30
N LYS A 8 -3.16 7.37 16.69
CA LYS A 8 -2.94 7.10 15.27
C LYS A 8 -2.86 5.60 15.00
N PRO A 9 -3.45 5.14 13.89
CA PRO A 9 -3.32 3.75 13.48
C PRO A 9 -1.85 3.41 13.18
N ILE A 10 -1.47 2.18 13.44
CA ILE A 10 -0.22 1.56 12.97
C ILE A 10 -0.59 0.69 11.78
N VAL A 11 0.13 0.84 10.68
CA VAL A 11 -0.05 0.01 9.48
C VAL A 11 1.29 -0.55 9.03
N THR A 12 1.27 -1.79 8.56
CA THR A 12 2.42 -2.46 7.96
C THR A 12 1.97 -3.16 6.68
N ILE A 13 2.71 -2.91 5.60
CA ILE A 13 2.52 -3.63 4.34
C ILE A 13 3.09 -5.04 4.47
N LEU A 14 2.33 -6.03 4.04
CA LEU A 14 2.70 -7.45 4.01
C LEU A 14 2.73 -7.95 2.56
N GLY A 15 3.58 -8.95 2.29
CA GLY A 15 3.56 -9.72 1.05
C GLY A 15 4.25 -9.07 -0.17
N VAL A 16 4.97 -7.96 0.03
CA VAL A 16 5.71 -7.28 -1.05
C VAL A 16 7.19 -7.06 -0.68
N GLY A 17 8.04 -6.94 -1.70
CA GLY A 17 9.44 -6.47 -1.55
C GLY A 17 10.50 -7.54 -1.30
N SER A 18 10.11 -8.80 -1.05
CA SER A 18 11.07 -9.91 -0.85
C SER A 18 11.47 -10.64 -2.13
N VAL A 19 10.85 -10.29 -3.27
CA VAL A 19 11.10 -10.90 -4.57
C VAL A 19 11.14 -9.83 -5.65
N THR A 20 11.76 -10.16 -6.77
CA THR A 20 11.70 -9.36 -7.99
C THR A 20 10.46 -9.72 -8.80
N TYR A 21 9.70 -8.71 -9.21
CA TYR A 21 8.51 -8.86 -10.04
C TYR A 21 8.79 -8.53 -11.51
N ARG A 22 7.91 -9.00 -12.39
CA ARG A 22 7.77 -8.53 -13.78
C ARG A 22 6.62 -7.52 -13.89
N PRO A 23 6.60 -6.66 -14.92
CA PRO A 23 5.50 -5.72 -15.13
C PRO A 23 4.11 -6.37 -15.20
N SER A 24 4.04 -7.61 -15.70
CA SER A 24 2.81 -8.40 -15.82
C SER A 24 2.40 -9.11 -14.53
N ASP A 25 3.28 -9.19 -13.54
CA ASP A 25 3.01 -9.94 -12.32
C ASP A 25 1.96 -9.23 -11.49
N LYS A 26 1.04 -10.01 -10.90
CA LYS A 26 0.05 -9.48 -9.98
C LYS A 26 0.67 -9.31 -8.60
N ILE A 27 0.92 -8.07 -8.21
CA ILE A 27 1.36 -7.72 -6.86
C ILE A 27 0.12 -7.61 -5.98
N THR A 28 0.13 -8.29 -4.82
CA THR A 28 -0.94 -8.20 -3.83
C THR A 28 -0.41 -7.54 -2.57
N VAL A 29 -0.97 -6.39 -2.24
CA VAL A 29 -0.63 -5.59 -1.08
C VAL A 29 -1.65 -5.89 0.01
N SER A 30 -1.23 -6.61 1.04
CA SER A 30 -2.04 -6.90 2.23
C SER A 30 -1.58 -6.04 3.40
N LEU A 31 -2.50 -5.63 4.27
CA LEU A 31 -2.16 -4.79 5.43
C LEU A 31 -2.33 -5.54 6.74
N SER A 32 -1.37 -5.33 7.64
CA SER A 32 -1.58 -5.50 9.08
C SER A 32 -1.85 -4.13 9.70
N THR A 33 -2.95 -3.99 10.42
CA THR A 33 -3.36 -2.72 11.05
C THR A 33 -3.60 -2.91 12.53
N ASN A 34 -3.08 -2.00 13.36
CA ASN A 34 -3.39 -1.91 14.78
C ASN A 34 -3.85 -0.48 15.08
N SER A 35 -5.06 -0.31 15.59
CA SER A 35 -5.65 1.01 15.80
C SER A 35 -6.63 0.97 16.96
N VAL A 36 -6.72 2.08 17.69
CA VAL A 36 -7.71 2.27 18.76
C VAL A 36 -9.12 2.39 18.16
N TYR A 37 -9.23 3.04 17.01
CA TYR A 37 -10.49 3.21 16.27
C TYR A 37 -10.49 2.35 15.00
N PRO A 38 -11.66 1.81 14.57
CA PRO A 38 -11.75 0.99 13.37
C PRO A 38 -11.19 1.73 12.15
N ILE A 39 -10.35 1.03 11.38
CA ILE A 39 -9.95 1.52 10.05
C ILE A 39 -11.16 1.47 9.13
N VAL A 40 -11.38 2.53 8.37
CA VAL A 40 -12.52 2.67 7.44
C VAL A 40 -12.08 2.79 5.98
N ARG A 41 -10.81 3.14 5.72
CA ARG A 41 -10.26 3.24 4.37
C ARG A 41 -8.76 3.01 4.36
N ALA A 42 -8.30 2.33 3.32
CA ALA A 42 -6.89 2.27 2.92
C ALA A 42 -6.77 2.71 1.47
N ASP A 43 -5.94 3.73 1.21
CA ASP A 43 -5.66 4.26 -0.11
C ASP A 43 -4.25 3.81 -0.53
N TYR A 44 -4.15 3.20 -1.72
CA TYR A 44 -2.94 2.59 -2.24
C TYR A 44 -2.35 3.46 -3.35
N PHE A 45 -1.04 3.61 -3.32
CA PHE A 45 -0.28 4.42 -4.25
C PHE A 45 0.92 3.63 -4.77
N PHE A 46 1.24 3.82 -6.05
CA PHE A 46 2.40 3.26 -6.72
C PHE A 46 3.20 4.39 -7.35
N ASN A 47 4.45 4.58 -6.89
CA ASN A 47 5.30 5.73 -7.22
C ASN A 47 4.57 7.08 -7.08
N GLY A 48 3.85 7.22 -5.96
CA GLY A 48 3.08 8.44 -5.66
C GLY A 48 1.75 8.60 -6.42
N VAL A 49 1.44 7.75 -7.40
CA VAL A 49 0.17 7.77 -8.13
C VAL A 49 -0.85 6.87 -7.45
N PHE A 50 -2.06 7.39 -7.22
CA PHE A 50 -3.17 6.63 -6.66
C PHE A 50 -3.60 5.51 -7.61
N ILE A 51 -3.65 4.27 -7.11
CA ILE A 51 -4.01 3.08 -7.89
C ILE A 51 -5.32 2.45 -7.44
N GLY A 52 -5.81 2.77 -6.24
CA GLY A 52 -7.07 2.25 -5.73
C GLY A 52 -7.21 2.38 -4.22
N SER A 53 -8.36 1.96 -3.70
CA SER A 53 -8.68 2.00 -2.27
C SER A 53 -9.44 0.75 -1.83
N SER A 54 -9.34 0.39 -0.55
CA SER A 54 -10.17 -0.63 0.09
C SER A 54 -10.84 -0.07 1.34
N THR A 55 -12.12 -0.42 1.55
CA THR A 55 -12.97 0.13 2.64
C THR A 55 -13.40 -0.92 3.65
N ASN A 56 -13.02 -2.18 3.44
CA ASN A 56 -13.46 -3.31 4.25
C ASN A 56 -12.27 -4.20 4.60
N ALA A 57 -12.22 -4.66 5.84
CA ALA A 57 -11.25 -5.65 6.27
C ALA A 57 -11.62 -7.05 5.72
N PRO A 58 -10.63 -7.90 5.36
CA PRO A 58 -9.19 -7.63 5.38
C PRO A 58 -8.77 -6.66 4.26
N PHE A 59 -8.03 -5.61 4.65
CA PHE A 59 -7.59 -4.59 3.70
C PHE A 59 -6.52 -5.16 2.78
N SER A 60 -6.87 -5.28 1.51
CA SER A 60 -5.98 -5.78 0.47
C SER A 60 -6.28 -5.10 -0.86
N PHE A 61 -5.25 -5.01 -1.69
CA PHE A 61 -5.36 -4.50 -3.06
C PHE A 61 -4.38 -5.23 -3.97
N SER A 62 -4.84 -5.60 -5.16
CA SER A 62 -4.00 -6.27 -6.16
C SER A 62 -3.97 -5.46 -7.45
N PHE A 63 -2.78 -5.35 -8.04
CA PHE A 63 -2.59 -4.69 -9.33
C PHE A 63 -1.45 -5.35 -10.11
N ALA A 64 -1.42 -5.11 -11.43
CA ALA A 64 -0.27 -5.41 -12.26
C ALA A 64 0.46 -4.09 -12.57
N PRO A 65 1.77 -3.98 -12.34
CA PRO A 65 2.51 -2.73 -12.54
C PRO A 65 2.37 -2.15 -13.96
N GLN A 66 2.32 -3.01 -14.99
CA GLN A 66 2.13 -2.58 -16.38
C GLN A 66 0.79 -1.86 -16.65
N ASN A 67 -0.22 -2.03 -15.79
CA ASN A 67 -1.50 -1.36 -15.92
C ASN A 67 -1.50 0.03 -15.26
N THR A 68 -0.39 0.43 -14.64
CA THR A 68 -0.23 1.75 -14.00
C THR A 68 0.53 2.69 -14.93
N THR A 69 0.26 3.98 -14.85
CA THR A 69 0.98 5.01 -15.62
C THR A 69 2.29 5.43 -14.97
N SER A 70 2.60 4.91 -13.77
CA SER A 70 3.71 5.35 -12.93
C SER A 70 4.80 4.31 -12.77
N LEU A 71 4.79 3.23 -13.55
CA LEU A 71 5.85 2.22 -13.53
C LEU A 71 7.21 2.81 -13.92
N GLU A 72 8.16 2.70 -13.01
CA GLU A 72 9.57 3.07 -13.22
C GLU A 72 10.43 1.83 -13.47
N SER A 73 11.60 2.05 -14.06
CA SER A 73 12.59 0.99 -14.28
C SER A 73 13.16 0.50 -12.96
N GLU A 74 13.12 -0.82 -12.74
CA GLU A 74 13.75 -1.51 -11.63
C GLU A 74 13.16 -1.16 -10.26
N TYR A 75 13.45 0.00 -9.66
CA TYR A 75 13.00 0.32 -8.30
C TYR A 75 11.68 1.08 -8.32
N ASN A 76 10.72 0.60 -7.55
CA ASN A 76 9.42 1.21 -7.41
C ASN A 76 8.99 1.21 -5.94
N THR A 77 8.09 2.11 -5.57
CA THR A 77 7.59 2.29 -4.20
C THR A 77 6.09 2.08 -4.15
N ILE A 78 5.64 1.25 -3.22
CA ILE A 78 4.24 1.11 -2.84
C ILE A 78 4.04 1.89 -1.54
N LYS A 79 3.08 2.80 -1.53
CA LYS A 79 2.65 3.53 -0.33
C LYS A 79 1.20 3.22 -0.05
N VAL A 80 0.87 3.05 1.22
CA VAL A 80 -0.51 2.90 1.67
C VAL A 80 -0.79 3.88 2.78
N ASN A 81 -1.87 4.66 2.63
CA ASN A 81 -2.39 5.54 3.67
C ASN A 81 -3.65 4.91 4.27
N VAL A 82 -3.75 4.80 5.59
CA VAL A 82 -4.94 4.30 6.27
C VAL A 82 -5.63 5.41 7.06
N TYR A 83 -6.95 5.32 7.14
CA TYR A 83 -7.82 6.30 7.78
C TYR A 83 -8.73 5.55 8.75
N ASP A 84 -8.78 5.98 10.01
CA ASP A 84 -9.72 5.45 11.00
C ASP A 84 -11.05 6.22 11.03
N SER A 85 -12.02 5.70 11.79
CA SER A 85 -13.37 6.26 11.88
C SER A 85 -13.44 7.66 12.51
N VAL A 86 -12.36 8.13 13.13
CA VAL A 86 -12.26 9.49 13.72
C VAL A 86 -11.25 10.35 12.97
N GLN A 87 -10.89 9.95 11.75
CA GLN A 87 -10.01 10.68 10.83
C GLN A 87 -8.53 10.76 11.27
N ASN A 88 -8.06 9.90 12.19
CA ASN A 88 -6.62 9.72 12.33
C ASN A 88 -6.06 8.96 11.12
N GLN A 89 -4.80 9.26 10.80
CA GLN A 89 -4.15 8.77 9.59
C GLN A 89 -2.72 8.31 9.90
N SER A 90 -2.30 7.28 9.18
CA SER A 90 -0.90 6.86 9.10
C SER A 90 -0.61 6.25 7.74
N SER A 91 0.68 6.06 7.46
CA SER A 91 1.13 5.48 6.20
C SER A 91 2.21 4.44 6.41
N SER A 92 2.29 3.49 5.49
CA SER A 92 3.41 2.56 5.36
C SER A 92 3.89 2.56 3.91
N GLU A 93 5.19 2.35 3.73
CA GLU A 93 5.85 2.33 2.43
C GLU A 93 6.70 1.07 2.31
N ALA A 94 6.77 0.51 1.10
CA ALA A 94 7.59 -0.63 0.79
C ALA A 94 8.24 -0.45 -0.59
N LEU A 95 9.52 -0.79 -0.69
CA LEU A 95 10.24 -0.85 -1.96
C LEU A 95 9.96 -2.19 -2.65
N VAL A 96 9.80 -2.15 -3.97
CA VAL A 96 9.68 -3.34 -4.80
C VAL A 96 10.58 -3.22 -6.03
N THR A 97 11.21 -4.32 -6.40
CA THR A 97 12.02 -4.40 -7.61
C THR A 97 11.19 -5.02 -8.73
N ILE A 98 11.12 -4.34 -9.88
CA ILE A 98 10.38 -4.72 -11.07
C ILE A 98 11.32 -4.68 -12.27
N ILE A 99 11.69 -5.85 -12.77
CA ILE A 99 12.51 -5.96 -13.98
C ILE A 99 11.64 -6.30 -15.17
N ASN A 100 11.74 -5.50 -16.23
CA ASN A 100 11.32 -5.94 -17.55
C ASN A 100 12.17 -7.17 -17.87
N GLY A 101 11.53 -8.33 -18.01
CA GLY A 101 12.22 -9.54 -18.44
C GLY A 101 12.75 -9.31 -19.86
N GLY A 102 13.98 -8.81 -19.96
CA GLY A 102 14.74 -8.74 -21.19
C GLY A 102 15.38 -10.10 -21.43
N GLN A 103 14.82 -10.82 -22.41
CA GLN A 103 15.40 -11.87 -23.27
C GLN A 103 16.44 -12.81 -22.62
#